data_AF-A0A5E4JYX2-F1
#
_entry.id   AF-A0A5E4JYX2-F1
#
_cell.length_a   1.000
_cell.length_b   1.000
_cell.length_c   1.000
_cell.angle_alpha   90.00
_cell.angle_beta   90.00
_cell.angle_gamma   90.00
#
_symmetry.space_group_name_H-M   'P 1'
#
loop_
_entity.id
_entity.type
_entity.pdbx_description
1 polymer ?
#
loop_
_entity_poly.entity_id
_entity_poly.type
_entity_poly.pdbx_seq_one_letter_code
_entity_poly.pdbx_strand_id
1 'polypeptide(L)'
;MIKSNSKRGWIEIVEAFVAVLLVAGVLLVVINKGTFGKTDISEQVYTSQLSILREIETNDAFRSEILAVPILPAKVPTDIQDRINLRAPNYLICQGQICLLSDKCVLSSAVEKDVYAQAVVITTTLQQGSGATGTIAVNANGAVTGITITNGGTRYNNGVSVIIGGGSGATGTITTDTNGVITGITITAGGTGYTNGATATISNAYRQLKLFCWTK
;
A
#
# COMPACT_ATOMS: atom_id res chain seq x y z
N MET A 1 12.83 18.78 -80.00
CA MET A 1 13.36 19.47 -78.80
C MET A 1 12.25 19.55 -77.76
N ILE A 2 12.32 18.73 -76.70
CA ILE A 2 11.31 18.69 -75.64
C ILE A 2 11.69 19.74 -74.58
N LYS A 3 10.88 20.79 -74.46
CA LYS A 3 11.10 21.93 -73.54
C LYS A 3 10.46 21.59 -72.19
N SER A 4 11.28 21.21 -71.20
CA SER A 4 10.83 20.89 -69.85
C SER A 4 10.47 22.17 -69.07
N ASN A 5 9.18 22.51 -69.00
CA ASN A 5 8.64 23.59 -68.17
C ASN A 5 8.19 23.09 -66.78
N SER A 6 8.80 22.03 -66.24
CA SER A 6 8.36 21.36 -65.00
C SER A 6 8.82 22.02 -63.69
N LYS A 7 9.73 23.02 -63.75
CA LYS A 7 10.29 23.64 -62.54
C LYS A 7 9.32 24.57 -61.82
N ARG A 8 8.37 25.20 -62.53
CA ARG A 8 7.39 26.13 -61.93
C ARG A 8 6.30 25.38 -61.15
N GLY A 9 5.74 24.32 -61.73
CA GLY A 9 4.71 23.52 -61.05
C GLY A 9 5.22 22.80 -59.80
N TRP A 10 6.51 22.40 -59.78
CA TRP A 10 7.09 21.76 -58.59
C TRP A 10 7.27 22.74 -57.42
N ILE A 11 7.51 24.03 -57.69
CA ILE A 11 7.64 25.06 -56.65
C ILE A 11 6.29 25.33 -55.97
N GLU A 12 5.21 25.41 -56.74
CA GLU A 12 3.86 25.64 -56.19
C GLU A 12 3.39 24.47 -55.29
N ILE A 13 3.77 23.24 -55.63
CA ILE A 13 3.48 22.05 -54.80
C ILE A 13 4.25 22.11 -53.47
N VAL A 14 5.53 22.49 -53.52
CA VAL A 14 6.37 22.59 -52.31
C VAL A 14 5.86 23.70 -51.39
N GLU A 15 5.44 24.84 -51.94
CA GLU A 15 4.89 25.96 -51.17
C GLU A 15 3.61 25.58 -50.41
N ALA A 16 2.67 24.92 -51.09
CA ALA A 16 1.45 24.43 -50.46
C ALA A 16 1.76 23.42 -49.34
N PHE A 17 2.74 22.54 -49.53
CA PHE A 17 3.13 21.55 -48.53
C PHE A 17 3.76 22.20 -47.28
N VAL A 18 4.61 23.22 -47.47
CA VAL A 18 5.22 23.98 -46.38
C VAL A 18 4.15 24.75 -45.60
N ALA A 19 3.17 25.35 -46.30
CA ALA A 19 2.06 26.05 -45.65
C ALA A 19 1.21 25.08 -44.78
N VAL A 20 0.92 23.88 -45.29
CA VAL A 20 0.19 22.85 -44.54
C VAL A 20 0.98 22.39 -43.32
N LEU A 21 2.30 22.17 -43.46
CA LEU A 21 3.17 21.78 -42.34
C LEU A 21 3.27 22.89 -41.28
N LEU A 22 3.33 24.16 -41.67
CA LEU A 22 3.34 25.28 -40.74
C LEU A 22 2.01 25.40 -39.98
N VAL A 23 0.87 25.27 -40.68
CA VAL A 23 -0.46 25.28 -40.05
C VAL A 23 -0.61 24.11 -39.08
N ALA A 24 -0.22 22.89 -39.49
CA ALA A 24 -0.25 21.71 -38.63
C ALA A 24 0.67 21.86 -37.41
N GLY A 25 1.86 22.44 -37.59
CA GLY A 25 2.80 22.73 -36.50
C GLY A 25 2.25 23.73 -35.49
N VAL A 26 1.66 24.83 -35.98
CA VAL A 26 1.00 25.82 -35.10
C VAL A 26 -0.20 25.21 -34.39
N LEU A 27 -1.01 24.40 -35.07
CA LEU A 27 -2.15 23.69 -34.48
C LEU A 27 -1.70 22.76 -33.35
N LEU A 28 -0.64 21.98 -33.56
CA LEU A 28 -0.05 21.12 -32.53
C LEU A 28 0.43 21.93 -31.31
N VAL A 29 1.08 23.08 -31.53
CA VAL A 29 1.52 23.96 -30.42
C VAL A 29 0.33 24.53 -29.65
N VAL A 30 -0.76 24.92 -30.33
CA VAL A 30 -1.98 25.44 -29.68
C VAL A 30 -2.70 24.35 -28.89
N ILE A 31 -2.81 23.14 -29.44
CA ILE A 31 -3.37 21.98 -28.74
C ILE A 31 -2.54 21.66 -27.50
N ASN A 32 -1.22 21.66 -27.61
CA ASN A 32 -0.34 21.40 -26.48
C ASN A 32 -0.41 22.53 -25.42
N LYS A 33 -0.58 23.79 -25.83
CA LYS A 33 -0.88 24.94 -24.95
C LYS A 33 -2.17 24.77 -24.15
N GLY A 34 -3.17 24.04 -24.66
CA GLY A 34 -4.37 23.67 -23.91
C GLY A 34 -4.13 22.66 -22.78
N THR A 35 -3.02 21.92 -22.80
CA THR A 35 -2.67 20.92 -21.78
C THR A 35 -1.66 21.39 -20.73
N PHE A 36 -1.06 22.59 -20.86
CA PHE A 36 -0.08 23.14 -19.90
C PHE A 36 -0.70 23.85 -18.67
N GLY A 37 -1.88 23.43 -18.24
CA GLY A 37 -2.62 24.04 -17.12
C GLY A 37 -2.47 23.33 -15.77
N LYS A 38 -1.80 22.19 -15.69
CA LYS A 38 -1.55 21.50 -14.41
C LYS A 38 -0.04 21.51 -14.17
N THR A 39 0.42 22.36 -13.25
CA THR A 39 1.72 22.16 -12.61
C THR A 39 1.74 20.71 -12.12
N ASP A 40 2.71 19.92 -12.57
CA ASP A 40 2.82 18.52 -12.20
C ASP A 40 3.29 18.43 -10.74
N ILE A 41 2.37 18.73 -9.81
CA ILE A 41 2.61 18.69 -8.38
C ILE A 41 2.74 17.24 -7.89
N SER A 42 2.52 16.25 -8.76
CA SER A 42 2.55 14.82 -8.44
C SER A 42 3.83 14.44 -7.71
N GLU A 43 4.99 14.89 -8.20
CA GLU A 43 6.28 14.59 -7.57
C GLU A 43 6.39 15.17 -6.15
N GLN A 44 5.96 16.42 -5.96
CA GLN A 44 5.94 17.07 -4.65
C GLN A 44 4.94 16.40 -3.69
N VAL A 45 3.81 15.93 -4.21
CA VAL A 45 2.81 15.21 -3.43
C VAL A 45 3.36 13.84 -3.00
N TYR A 46 3.95 13.07 -3.91
CA TYR A 46 4.50 11.75 -3.58
C TYR A 46 5.67 11.83 -2.61
N THR A 47 6.55 12.82 -2.75
CA THR A 47 7.64 13.04 -1.78
C THR A 47 7.09 13.39 -0.39
N SER A 48 6.06 14.24 -0.32
CA SER A 48 5.36 14.56 0.93
C SER A 48 4.71 13.32 1.54
N GLN A 49 3.93 12.55 0.75
CA GLN A 49 3.29 11.31 1.20
C GLN A 49 4.31 10.31 1.76
N LEU A 50 5.43 10.11 1.05
CA LEU A 50 6.46 9.17 1.48
C LEU A 50 7.13 9.62 2.78
N SER A 51 7.37 10.92 2.96
CA SER A 51 7.94 11.44 4.21
C SER A 51 7.02 11.20 5.42
N ILE A 52 5.71 11.40 5.24
CA ILE A 52 4.69 11.13 6.26
C ILE A 52 4.65 9.64 6.59
N LEU A 53 4.58 8.78 5.57
CA LEU A 53 4.50 7.34 5.75
C LEU A 53 5.75 6.78 6.43
N ARG A 54 6.94 7.26 6.06
CA ARG A 54 8.21 6.87 6.70
C ARG A 54 8.28 7.27 8.17
N GLU A 55 7.76 8.44 8.52
CA GLU A 55 7.70 8.89 9.92
C GLU A 55 6.80 7.97 10.75
N ILE A 56 5.64 7.59 10.21
CA ILE A 56 4.73 6.64 10.84
C ILE A 56 5.37 5.26 11.00
N GLU A 57 6.05 4.77 9.95
CA GLU A 57 6.73 3.48 9.94
C GLU A 57 7.91 3.41 10.93
N THR A 58 8.58 4.53 11.19
CA THR A 58 9.73 4.60 12.10
C THR A 58 9.32 4.81 13.56
N ASN A 59 8.04 5.12 13.83
CA ASN A 59 7.55 5.38 15.18
C ASN A 59 6.86 4.13 15.77
N ASP A 60 7.48 3.53 16.78
CA ASP A 60 6.99 2.30 17.43
C ASP A 60 5.58 2.43 18.01
N ALA A 61 5.21 3.61 18.53
CA ALA A 61 3.87 3.84 19.07
C ALA A 61 2.81 3.76 17.96
N PHE A 62 3.01 4.48 16.85
CA PHE A 62 2.08 4.43 15.71
C PHE A 62 2.01 3.06 15.07
N ARG A 63 3.14 2.34 14.98
CA ARG A 63 3.13 0.96 14.50
C ARG A 63 2.24 0.08 15.37
N SER A 64 2.43 0.13 16.69
CA SER A 64 1.66 -0.69 17.63
C SER A 64 0.16 -0.41 17.54
N GLU A 65 -0.20 0.86 17.36
CA GLU A 65 -1.58 1.31 17.23
C GLU A 65 -2.23 0.79 15.94
N ILE A 66 -1.51 0.88 14.81
CA ILE A 66 -1.98 0.36 13.50
C ILE A 66 -2.17 -1.15 13.54
N LEU A 67 -1.29 -1.86 14.22
CA LEU A 67 -1.32 -3.32 14.33
C LEU A 67 -2.44 -3.80 15.26
N ALA A 68 -2.79 -3.00 16.28
CA ALA A 68 -3.84 -3.30 17.23
C ALA A 68 -5.26 -3.15 16.66
N VAL A 69 -5.43 -2.57 15.46
CA VAL A 69 -6.75 -2.39 14.85
C VAL A 69 -7.40 -3.76 14.55
N PRO A 70 -8.56 -4.07 15.16
CA PRO A 70 -9.14 -5.41 15.13
C PRO A 70 -9.95 -5.70 13.85
N ILE A 71 -10.58 -4.68 13.27
CA ILE A 71 -11.46 -4.81 12.10
C ILE A 71 -10.87 -4.02 10.95
N LEU A 72 -10.80 -4.63 9.76
CA LEU A 72 -10.26 -4.02 8.55
C LEU A 72 -11.23 -4.20 7.38
N PRO A 73 -11.25 -3.25 6.41
CA PRO A 73 -10.46 -2.01 6.38
C PRO A 73 -10.97 -0.96 7.39
N ALA A 74 -10.05 -0.16 7.94
CA ALA A 74 -10.37 0.86 8.93
C ALA A 74 -9.68 2.19 8.62
N LYS A 75 -10.27 3.29 9.10
CA LYS A 75 -9.58 4.58 9.14
C LYS A 75 -8.42 4.49 10.13
N VAL A 76 -7.38 5.28 9.89
CA VAL A 76 -6.31 5.43 10.88
C VAL A 76 -6.86 5.99 12.21
N PRO A 77 -6.28 5.60 13.35
CA PRO A 77 -6.54 6.23 14.63
C PRO A 77 -6.31 7.75 14.62
N THR A 78 -6.90 8.46 15.59
CA THR A 78 -6.88 9.93 15.65
C THR A 78 -5.46 10.48 15.75
N ASP A 79 -4.61 9.88 16.59
CA ASP A 79 -3.25 10.34 16.81
C ASP A 79 -2.43 10.31 15.52
N ILE A 80 -2.59 9.24 14.73
CA ILE A 80 -1.94 9.11 13.42
C ILE A 80 -2.54 10.09 12.41
N GLN A 81 -3.85 10.29 12.42
CA GLN A 81 -4.51 11.26 11.54
C GLN A 81 -4.05 12.70 11.83
N ASP A 82 -3.85 13.05 13.10
CA ASP A 82 -3.35 14.36 13.50
C ASP A 82 -1.91 14.57 13.05
N ARG A 83 -1.07 13.52 13.12
CA ARG A 83 0.30 13.58 12.56
C ARG A 83 0.32 13.71 11.04
N ILE A 84 -0.57 13.01 10.34
CA ILE A 84 -0.75 13.16 8.90
C ILE A 84 -1.13 14.61 8.59
N ASN A 85 -2.10 15.18 9.30
CA ASN A 85 -2.56 16.55 9.10
C ASN A 85 -1.48 17.60 9.42
N LEU A 86 -0.64 17.36 10.43
CA LEU A 86 0.45 18.25 10.81
C LEU A 86 1.56 18.31 9.76
N ARG A 87 1.82 17.19 9.08
CA ARG A 87 2.89 17.06 8.09
C ARG A 87 2.42 17.28 6.65
N ALA A 88 1.12 17.14 6.39
CA ALA A 88 0.53 17.39 5.09
C ALA A 88 0.67 18.86 4.69
N PRO A 89 1.04 19.16 3.44
CA PRO A 89 1.01 20.53 2.93
C PRO A 89 -0.38 21.16 3.02
N ASN A 90 -0.45 22.46 3.30
CA ASN A 90 -1.70 23.18 3.53
C ASN A 90 -2.70 23.15 2.36
N TYR A 91 -2.25 22.85 1.14
CA TYR A 91 -3.09 22.75 -0.06
C TYR A 91 -3.67 21.35 -0.29
N LEU A 92 -3.27 20.36 0.52
CA LEU A 92 -3.75 18.99 0.45
C LEU A 92 -4.64 18.64 1.64
N ILE A 93 -5.56 17.73 1.40
CA ILE A 93 -6.28 16.96 2.42
C ILE A 93 -5.77 15.53 2.30
N CYS A 94 -5.28 14.97 3.40
CA CYS A 94 -4.72 13.62 3.42
C CYS A 94 -5.44 12.74 4.45
N GLN A 95 -5.85 11.54 4.03
CA GLN A 95 -6.54 10.57 4.86
C GLN A 95 -5.83 9.21 4.79
N GLY A 96 -5.53 8.66 5.96
CA GLY A 96 -4.95 7.32 6.10
C GLY A 96 -6.02 6.23 6.18
N GLN A 97 -5.71 5.06 5.60
CA GLN A 97 -6.53 3.87 5.70
C GLN A 97 -5.69 2.63 5.92
N ILE A 98 -6.11 1.80 6.87
CA ILE A 98 -5.46 0.55 7.24
C ILE A 98 -6.23 -0.60 6.60
N CYS A 99 -5.49 -1.47 5.93
CA CYS A 99 -6.02 -2.59 5.15
C CYS A 99 -5.16 -3.84 5.30
N LEU A 100 -5.69 -5.00 4.92
CA LEU A 100 -4.88 -6.21 4.73
C LEU A 100 -4.09 -6.10 3.43
N LEU A 101 -2.90 -6.74 3.36
CA LEU A 101 -2.11 -6.81 2.12
C LEU A 101 -2.85 -7.53 0.99
N SER A 102 -3.77 -8.43 1.33
CA SER A 102 -4.56 -9.21 0.37
C SER A 102 -5.78 -8.47 -0.19
N ASP A 103 -6.17 -7.35 0.43
CA ASP A 103 -7.42 -6.65 0.12
C ASP A 103 -7.20 -5.34 -0.63
N LYS A 104 -8.22 -4.95 -1.41
CA LYS A 104 -8.23 -3.64 -2.06
C LYS A 104 -8.42 -2.56 -1.01
N CYS A 105 -7.39 -1.75 -0.81
CA CYS A 105 -7.47 -0.56 0.04
C CYS A 105 -7.98 0.63 -0.78
N VAL A 106 -9.27 0.96 -0.59
CA VAL A 106 -10.02 1.98 -1.35
C VAL A 106 -10.63 2.99 -0.40
N LEU A 107 -10.59 4.27 -0.78
CA LEU A 107 -11.26 5.34 -0.03
C LEU A 107 -12.75 5.04 0.14
N SER A 108 -13.28 5.28 1.34
CA SER A 108 -14.70 5.05 1.66
C SER A 108 -15.67 5.99 0.95
N SER A 109 -15.18 6.97 0.19
CA SER A 109 -16.01 8.00 -0.47
C SER A 109 -15.41 8.39 -1.81
N ALA A 110 -16.26 8.58 -2.81
CA ALA A 110 -15.83 9.09 -4.11
C ALA A 110 -15.39 10.54 -3.98
N VAL A 111 -14.21 10.85 -4.51
CA VAL A 111 -13.65 12.20 -4.54
C VAL A 111 -13.63 12.63 -6.01
N GLU A 112 -14.32 13.71 -6.35
CA GLU A 112 -14.38 14.27 -7.72
C GLU A 112 -13.10 15.03 -8.13
N LYS A 113 -11.95 14.69 -7.54
CA LYS A 113 -10.66 15.35 -7.72
C LYS A 113 -9.58 14.33 -8.03
N ASP A 114 -8.44 14.81 -8.52
CA ASP A 114 -7.24 13.99 -8.68
C ASP A 114 -6.75 13.53 -7.29
N VAL A 115 -6.84 12.21 -7.04
CA VAL A 115 -6.42 11.58 -5.77
C VAL A 115 -5.05 10.93 -5.96
N TYR A 116 -4.09 11.38 -5.15
CA TYR A 116 -2.78 10.78 -5.04
C TYR A 116 -2.79 9.73 -3.95
N ALA A 117 -2.28 8.54 -4.21
CA ALA A 117 -2.27 7.46 -3.23
C ALA A 117 -0.92 6.76 -3.14
N GLN A 118 -0.44 6.59 -1.92
CA GLN A 118 0.78 5.82 -1.63
C GLN A 118 0.55 4.89 -0.45
N ALA A 119 1.22 3.75 -0.45
CA ALA A 119 1.08 2.76 0.61
C ALA A 119 2.43 2.28 1.14
N VAL A 120 2.46 1.95 2.42
CA VAL A 120 3.57 1.26 3.08
C VAL A 120 3.03 0.08 3.87
N VAL A 121 3.90 -0.89 4.13
CA VAL A 121 3.60 -2.03 4.98
C VAL A 121 4.09 -1.74 6.38
N ILE A 122 3.17 -1.75 7.34
CA ILE A 122 3.47 -1.61 8.76
C ILE A 122 3.56 -3.01 9.35
N THR A 123 4.70 -3.30 9.95
CA THR A 123 4.99 -4.57 10.64
C THR A 123 5.30 -4.30 12.10
N THR A 124 5.24 -5.32 12.95
CA THR A 124 5.65 -5.20 14.36
C THR A 124 7.13 -4.84 14.53
N THR A 125 7.99 -5.22 13.58
CA THR A 125 9.43 -4.88 13.58
C THR A 125 10.02 -4.81 12.17
N LEU A 126 11.14 -4.09 12.00
CA LEU A 126 11.91 -4.07 10.75
C LEU A 126 12.51 -5.43 10.37
N GLN A 127 12.48 -6.41 11.29
CA GLN A 127 12.94 -7.76 11.05
C GLN A 127 11.75 -8.70 10.85
N GLN A 128 11.73 -9.40 9.70
CA GLN A 128 10.73 -10.43 9.45
C GLN A 128 11.13 -11.70 10.19
N GLY A 129 10.32 -12.09 11.18
CA GLY A 129 10.42 -13.41 11.79
C GLY A 129 10.20 -14.48 10.74
N SER A 130 11.01 -15.54 10.78
CA SER A 130 10.94 -16.61 9.77
C SER A 130 11.21 -17.98 10.36
N GLY A 131 10.60 -19.00 9.73
CA GLY A 131 10.86 -20.41 9.99
C GLY A 131 10.07 -21.02 11.15
N ALA A 132 9.15 -20.29 11.78
CA ALA A 132 8.35 -20.86 12.84
C ALA A 132 7.22 -21.73 12.31
N THR A 133 7.13 -22.95 12.84
CA THR A 133 6.12 -23.95 12.50
C THR A 133 5.56 -24.59 13.76
N GLY A 134 4.33 -25.08 13.68
CA GLY A 134 3.68 -25.82 14.76
C GLY A 134 2.58 -26.76 14.26
N THR A 135 2.07 -27.60 15.14
CA THR A 135 0.91 -28.46 14.87
C THR A 135 -0.33 -27.90 15.53
N ILE A 136 -1.43 -27.85 14.78
CA ILE A 136 -2.69 -27.25 15.21
C ILE A 136 -3.50 -28.26 16.02
N ALA A 137 -4.02 -27.82 17.18
CA ALA A 137 -5.10 -28.48 17.90
C ALA A 137 -6.42 -27.72 17.67
N VAL A 138 -7.50 -28.43 17.35
CA VAL A 138 -8.83 -27.85 17.12
C VAL A 138 -9.90 -28.47 18.01
N ASN A 139 -11.00 -27.75 18.23
CA ASN A 139 -12.21 -28.29 18.83
C ASN A 139 -13.11 -29.00 17.80
N ALA A 140 -14.24 -29.56 18.25
CA ALA A 140 -15.21 -30.25 17.39
C ALA A 140 -15.81 -29.37 16.27
N ASN A 141 -15.70 -28.04 16.38
CA ASN A 141 -16.21 -27.08 15.41
C ASN A 141 -15.12 -26.58 14.43
N GLY A 142 -13.88 -27.11 14.52
CA GLY A 142 -12.77 -26.70 13.67
C GLY A 142 -12.15 -25.35 14.02
N ALA A 143 -12.36 -24.86 15.25
CA ALA A 143 -11.68 -23.69 15.78
C ALA A 143 -10.41 -24.09 16.52
N VAL A 144 -9.33 -23.32 16.33
CA VAL A 144 -8.03 -23.55 16.95
C VAL A 144 -8.13 -23.36 18.47
N THR A 145 -7.74 -24.38 19.23
CA THR A 145 -7.66 -24.36 20.69
C THR A 145 -6.24 -24.27 21.20
N GLY A 146 -5.25 -24.63 20.38
CA GLY A 146 -3.84 -24.54 20.72
C GLY A 146 -2.94 -24.81 19.52
N ILE A 147 -1.67 -24.42 19.65
CA ILE A 147 -0.62 -24.73 18.68
C ILE A 147 0.58 -25.27 19.47
N THR A 148 0.99 -26.48 19.12
CA THR A 148 2.24 -27.05 19.65
C THR A 148 3.38 -26.63 18.73
N ILE A 149 4.33 -25.88 19.27
CA ILE A 149 5.47 -25.36 18.49
C ILE A 149 6.38 -26.53 18.12
N THR A 150 6.64 -26.72 16.83
CA THR A 150 7.62 -27.69 16.31
C THR A 150 8.92 -27.01 15.89
N ASN A 151 8.85 -25.75 15.47
CA ASN A 151 10.00 -24.87 15.29
C ASN A 151 9.64 -23.46 15.77
N GLY A 152 10.41 -22.91 16.70
CA GLY A 152 10.18 -21.54 17.21
C GLY A 152 10.62 -20.44 16.25
N GLY A 153 11.32 -20.80 15.16
CA GLY A 153 11.86 -19.87 14.17
C GLY A 153 12.87 -18.88 14.75
N THR A 154 13.08 -17.77 14.05
CA THR A 154 14.03 -16.71 14.48
C THR A 154 13.45 -15.32 14.19
N ARG A 155 13.91 -14.31 14.94
CA ARG A 155 13.58 -12.89 14.76
C ARG A 155 12.10 -12.54 14.93
N TYR A 156 11.39 -13.31 15.74
CA TYR A 156 10.06 -12.96 16.23
C TYR A 156 10.18 -12.03 17.45
N ASN A 157 9.16 -11.23 17.70
CA ASN A 157 9.10 -10.33 18.86
C ASN A 157 7.78 -10.52 19.61
N ASN A 158 7.76 -10.20 20.90
CA ASN A 158 6.55 -10.31 21.73
C ASN A 158 5.43 -9.39 21.20
N GLY A 159 4.18 -9.90 21.19
CA GLY A 159 2.99 -9.11 20.80
C GLY A 159 2.52 -9.26 19.34
N VAL A 160 3.06 -10.23 18.60
CA VAL A 160 2.68 -10.50 17.20
C VAL A 160 1.37 -11.27 17.07
N SER A 161 0.49 -10.89 16.13
CA SER A 161 -0.65 -11.69 15.69
C SER A 161 -0.20 -12.85 14.79
N VAL A 162 -0.50 -14.09 15.20
CA VAL A 162 -0.25 -15.32 14.42
C VAL A 162 -1.26 -15.42 13.27
N ILE A 163 -0.78 -15.56 12.03
CA ILE A 163 -1.61 -16.01 10.89
C ILE A 163 -1.41 -17.52 10.75
N ILE A 164 -2.47 -18.31 10.89
CA ILE A 164 -2.42 -19.77 10.76
C ILE A 164 -2.94 -20.18 9.38
N GLY A 165 -2.15 -20.94 8.62
CA GLY A 165 -2.57 -21.52 7.34
C GLY A 165 -3.62 -22.63 7.50
N GLY A 166 -4.51 -22.77 6.51
CA GLY A 166 -5.48 -23.87 6.43
C GLY A 166 -6.91 -23.57 6.91
N GLY A 167 -7.16 -22.39 7.50
CA GLY A 167 -8.49 -21.92 7.91
C GLY A 167 -8.58 -20.40 7.85
N SER A 168 -9.62 -19.79 8.42
CA SER A 168 -9.81 -18.33 8.42
C SER A 168 -10.08 -17.78 9.82
N GLY A 169 -9.54 -16.58 10.09
CA GLY A 169 -9.89 -15.79 11.26
C GLY A 169 -9.24 -16.21 12.58
N ALA A 170 -8.29 -17.16 12.58
CA ALA A 170 -7.53 -17.44 13.79
C ALA A 170 -6.47 -16.37 14.05
N THR A 171 -6.41 -15.90 15.29
CA THR A 171 -5.41 -14.94 15.78
C THR A 171 -4.91 -15.36 17.15
N GLY A 172 -3.68 -15.02 17.48
CA GLY A 172 -3.08 -15.29 18.78
C GLY A 172 -1.86 -14.43 19.00
N THR A 173 -1.38 -14.37 20.24
CA THR A 173 -0.14 -13.71 20.63
C THR A 173 0.97 -14.74 20.81
N ILE A 174 2.21 -14.31 20.62
CA ILE A 174 3.40 -15.14 20.86
C ILE A 174 4.21 -14.60 22.04
N THR A 175 4.87 -15.53 22.74
CA THR A 175 5.98 -15.23 23.63
C THR A 175 7.27 -15.70 22.99
N THR A 176 8.32 -14.89 23.12
CA THR A 176 9.63 -15.08 22.51
C THR A 176 10.74 -14.95 23.56
N ASP A 177 11.84 -15.66 23.34
CA ASP A 177 13.06 -15.52 24.14
C ASP A 177 13.89 -14.28 23.73
N THR A 178 15.03 -14.07 24.38
CA THR A 178 15.95 -12.94 24.08
C THR A 178 16.55 -13.00 22.67
N ASN A 179 16.43 -14.13 21.96
CA ASN A 179 16.94 -14.33 20.61
C ASN A 179 15.82 -14.25 19.55
N GLY A 180 14.58 -13.98 19.97
CA GLY A 180 13.42 -13.90 19.10
C GLY A 180 12.93 -15.26 18.60
N VAL A 181 13.15 -16.33 19.36
CA VAL A 181 12.58 -17.67 19.12
C VAL A 181 11.25 -17.76 19.84
N ILE A 182 10.20 -18.23 19.18
CA ILE A 182 8.88 -18.43 19.79
C ILE A 182 8.95 -19.55 20.83
N THR A 183 8.62 -19.22 22.08
CA THR A 183 8.56 -20.14 23.22
C THR A 183 7.14 -20.50 23.63
N GLY A 184 6.15 -19.72 23.19
CA GLY A 184 4.75 -19.96 23.52
C GLY A 184 3.80 -19.23 22.57
N ILE A 185 2.60 -19.79 22.41
CA ILE A 185 1.53 -19.21 21.61
C ILE A 185 0.25 -19.23 22.44
N THR A 186 -0.39 -18.08 22.57
CA THR A 186 -1.70 -17.93 23.22
C THR A 186 -2.72 -17.55 22.16
N ILE A 187 -3.78 -18.35 22.01
CA ILE A 187 -4.81 -18.12 21.00
C ILE A 187 -5.83 -17.12 21.54
N THR A 188 -6.06 -16.05 20.79
CA THR A 188 -7.02 -14.99 21.12
C THR A 188 -8.34 -15.19 20.37
N ALA A 189 -8.28 -15.69 19.13
CA ALA A 189 -9.43 -16.13 18.36
C ALA A 189 -9.10 -17.44 17.64
N GLY A 190 -9.95 -18.46 17.80
CA GLY A 190 -9.73 -19.78 17.20
C GLY A 190 -10.04 -19.87 15.70
N GLY A 191 -10.75 -18.89 15.14
CA GLY A 191 -11.20 -18.92 13.74
C GLY A 191 -12.09 -20.12 13.39
N THR A 192 -12.20 -20.43 12.11
CA THR A 192 -12.98 -21.57 11.59
C THR A 192 -12.27 -22.29 10.43
N GLY A 193 -12.61 -23.57 10.24
CA GLY A 193 -12.15 -24.37 9.10
C GLY A 193 -10.76 -25.00 9.26
N TYR A 194 -10.21 -25.02 10.47
CA TYR A 194 -8.90 -25.63 10.72
C TYR A 194 -9.01 -27.15 10.93
N THR A 195 -7.97 -27.88 10.50
CA THR A 195 -7.89 -29.35 10.64
C THR A 195 -6.90 -29.73 11.73
N ASN A 196 -7.30 -30.66 12.59
CA ASN A 196 -6.43 -31.17 13.67
C ASN A 196 -5.16 -31.80 13.10
N GLY A 197 -3.99 -31.46 13.66
CA GLY A 197 -2.70 -32.00 13.24
C GLY A 197 -2.10 -31.37 11.98
N ALA A 198 -2.77 -30.40 11.34
CA ALA A 198 -2.21 -29.66 10.22
C ALA A 198 -1.03 -28.77 10.66
N THR A 199 -0.13 -28.49 9.73
CA THR A 199 1.02 -27.61 9.96
C THR A 199 0.58 -26.14 9.97
N ALA A 200 0.74 -25.47 11.11
CA ALA A 200 0.67 -24.02 11.23
C ALA A 200 2.01 -23.41 10.81
N THR A 201 1.97 -22.43 9.92
CA THR A 201 3.08 -21.48 9.71
C THR A 201 2.81 -20.26 10.58
N ILE A 202 3.80 -19.76 11.31
CA ILE A 202 3.64 -18.56 12.12
C ILE A 202 4.40 -17.41 11.45
N SER A 203 3.67 -16.32 11.17
CA SER A 203 4.21 -15.11 10.53
C SER A 203 3.89 -13.86 11.33
N ASN A 204 4.69 -12.80 11.14
CA ASN A 204 4.42 -11.51 11.75
C ASN A 204 3.12 -10.88 11.22
N ALA A 205 2.39 -10.20 12.10
CA ALA A 205 1.25 -9.39 11.72
C ALA A 205 1.74 -8.21 10.86
N TYR A 206 1.20 -8.12 9.65
CA TYR A 206 1.40 -7.00 8.76
C TYR A 206 0.07 -6.30 8.48
N ARG A 207 0.15 -4.99 8.28
CA ARG A 207 -0.95 -4.13 7.86
C ARG A 207 -0.45 -3.26 6.73
N GLN A 208 -1.31 -3.01 5.74
CA GLN A 208 -1.04 -1.99 4.74
C GLN A 208 -1.63 -0.67 5.23
N LEU A 209 -0.78 0.35 5.40
CA LEU A 209 -1.23 1.72 5.58
C LEU A 209 -1.19 2.41 4.21
N LYS A 210 -2.35 2.82 3.72
CA LYS A 210 -2.48 3.59 2.48
C LYS A 210 -2.90 5.02 2.80
N LEU A 211 -2.11 5.97 2.34
CA LEU A 211 -2.37 7.39 2.46
C LEU A 211 -2.94 7.91 1.14
N PHE A 212 -4.09 8.56 1.22
CA PHE A 212 -4.74 9.19 0.09
C PHE A 212 -4.73 10.70 0.30
N CYS A 213 -4.28 11.46 -0.68
CA CYS A 213 -4.26 12.91 -0.64
C CYS A 213 -4.92 13.50 -1.87
N TRP A 214 -5.68 14.58 -1.70
CA TRP A 214 -6.28 15.34 -2.80
C TRP A 214 -6.21 16.83 -2.50
N THR A 215 -6.33 17.66 -3.54
CA THR A 215 -6.31 19.11 -3.39
C THR A 215 -7.56 19.59 -2.66
N LYS A 216 -7.40 20.61 -1.82
CA LYS A 216 -8.50 21.28 -1.10
C LYS A 216 -9.57 21.82 -2.02
#